data_AF-A0A924EAS3-F1
#
_entry.id   AF-A0A924EAS3-F1
#
_cell.length_a   1.000
_cell.length_b   1.000
_cell.length_c   1.000
_cell.angle_alpha   90.00
_cell.angle_beta   90.00
_cell.angle_gamma   90.00
#
_symmetry.space_group_name_H-M   'P 1'
#
loop_
_entity.id
_entity.type
_entity.pdbx_description
1 polymer ?
#
loop_
_entity_poly.entity_id
_entity_poly.type
_entity_poly.pdbx_seq_one_letter_code
_entity_poly.pdbx_strand_id
1 'polypeptide(L)'
;MTSPGLALSLALCSWAFAPMSVAAQSVCASDGQRQPVRLMERFTNADCADCWRDPATARATPGTAVLDWVLPGAQGEDAPLSAVASRDGTFRLQSLGDATPLTTSVKVSRISPDAALRKSVLRVARGLAISGYIGASIALKPAPTPGKAARVTA
;
A
#
# COMPACT_ATOMS: atom_id res chain seq x y z
N MET A 1 -58.30 30.17 -29.86
CA MET A 1 -59.03 29.05 -30.48
C MET A 1 -57.98 28.09 -31.02
N THR A 2 -57.54 27.18 -30.14
CA THR A 2 -57.80 25.73 -30.17
C THR A 2 -56.76 24.97 -30.99
N SER A 3 -55.71 24.52 -30.30
CA SER A 3 -55.07 23.22 -30.57
C SER A 3 -56.12 22.11 -30.40
N PRO A 4 -56.01 20.97 -31.12
CA PRO A 4 -55.33 19.83 -30.50
C PRO A 4 -54.58 18.93 -31.49
N GLY A 5 -53.61 18.17 -31.00
CA GLY A 5 -52.93 17.16 -31.80
C GLY A 5 -51.81 16.45 -31.05
N LEU A 6 -51.99 16.23 -29.75
CA LEU A 6 -51.18 15.31 -28.96
C LEU A 6 -51.51 13.88 -29.41
N ALA A 7 -50.57 13.21 -30.06
CA ALA A 7 -50.61 11.76 -30.18
C ALA A 7 -49.18 11.20 -30.14
N LEU A 8 -48.89 10.58 -29.00
CA LEU A 8 -47.99 9.44 -28.83
C LEU A 8 -46.60 9.52 -29.46
N SER A 9 -45.62 9.86 -28.63
CA SER A 9 -44.32 9.18 -28.65
C SER A 9 -43.75 9.15 -27.24
N LEU A 10 -44.47 8.48 -26.34
CA LEU A 10 -43.90 7.88 -25.13
C LEU A 10 -43.08 6.65 -25.57
N ALA A 11 -41.93 6.91 -26.21
CA ALA A 11 -40.95 5.88 -26.50
C ALA A 11 -39.98 5.81 -25.33
N LEU A 12 -40.09 4.70 -24.60
CA LEU A 12 -39.27 4.27 -23.49
C LEU A 12 -37.77 4.49 -23.78
N CYS A 13 -37.11 5.36 -23.02
CA CYS A 13 -35.69 5.18 -22.70
C CYS A 13 -35.60 4.73 -21.24
N SER A 14 -36.16 3.55 -21.01
CA SER A 14 -35.85 2.74 -19.85
C SER A 14 -34.36 2.43 -19.87
N TRP A 15 -33.69 2.90 -18.81
CA TRP A 15 -32.47 2.33 -18.24
C TRP A 15 -31.28 2.10 -19.16
N ALA A 16 -30.39 3.08 -19.16
CA ALA A 16 -28.96 2.79 -19.11
C ALA A 16 -28.45 3.04 -17.68
N PHE A 17 -28.94 2.27 -16.69
CA PHE A 17 -28.14 2.00 -15.51
C PHE A 17 -26.99 1.11 -15.98
N ALA A 18 -25.95 1.74 -16.54
CA ALA A 18 -24.69 1.05 -16.76
C ALA A 18 -24.25 0.52 -15.40
N PRO A 19 -24.00 -0.79 -15.23
CA PRO A 19 -23.41 -1.30 -14.01
C PRO A 19 -22.04 -0.64 -13.92
N MET A 20 -21.93 0.34 -13.02
CA MET A 20 -20.68 0.94 -12.64
C MET A 20 -19.80 -0.23 -12.19
N SER A 21 -18.87 -0.61 -13.04
CA SER A 21 -18.01 -1.76 -12.80
C SER A 21 -17.18 -1.40 -11.58
N VAL A 22 -17.57 -1.93 -10.42
CA VAL A 22 -16.78 -1.85 -9.21
C VAL A 22 -15.44 -2.46 -9.60
N ALA A 23 -14.40 -1.64 -9.70
CA ALA A 23 -13.07 -2.13 -9.98
C ALA A 23 -12.78 -3.20 -8.93
N ALA A 24 -12.63 -4.45 -9.38
CA ALA A 24 -12.28 -5.56 -8.52
C ALA A 24 -11.08 -5.11 -7.69
N GLN A 25 -11.24 -5.02 -6.38
CA GLN A 25 -10.15 -4.61 -5.51
C GLN A 25 -9.02 -5.60 -5.75
N SER A 26 -7.90 -5.12 -6.28
CA SER A 26 -6.75 -5.97 -6.55
C SER A 26 -6.35 -6.64 -5.25
N VAL A 27 -6.59 -7.94 -5.15
CA VAL A 27 -6.06 -8.75 -4.06
C VAL A 27 -4.58 -8.86 -4.34
N CYS A 28 -3.79 -7.99 -3.73
CA CYS A 28 -2.34 -8.09 -3.79
C CYS A 28 -1.92 -9.35 -3.03
N ALA A 29 -1.50 -10.38 -3.77
CA ALA A 29 -0.90 -11.60 -3.23
C ALA A 29 0.59 -11.65 -3.60
N SER A 30 1.42 -12.11 -2.67
CA SER A 30 2.84 -12.37 -2.90
C SER A 30 3.12 -13.85 -3.19
N ASP A 31 2.09 -14.63 -3.51
CA ASP A 31 2.21 -16.06 -3.80
C ASP A 31 3.15 -16.30 -4.99
N GLY A 32 4.09 -17.22 -4.82
CA GLY A 32 5.10 -17.53 -5.85
C GLY A 32 6.20 -16.48 -6.03
N GLN A 33 6.15 -15.34 -5.34
CA GLN A 33 7.24 -14.36 -5.36
C GLN A 33 8.39 -14.80 -4.47
N ARG A 34 9.63 -14.57 -4.91
CA ARG A 34 10.80 -14.81 -4.06
C ARG A 34 10.80 -13.82 -2.90
N GLN A 35 11.16 -14.31 -1.71
CA GLN A 35 11.31 -13.44 -0.55
C GLN A 35 12.40 -12.38 -0.82
N PRO A 36 12.12 -11.09 -0.56
CA PRO A 36 13.12 -10.04 -0.68
C PRO A 36 14.20 -10.19 0.40
N VAL A 37 15.44 -9.90 0.04
CA VAL A 37 16.60 -9.91 0.95
C VAL A 37 17.07 -8.49 1.31
N ARG A 38 16.49 -7.49 0.68
CA ARG A 38 16.76 -6.07 0.89
C ARG A 38 15.46 -5.27 0.87
N LEU A 39 15.42 -4.19 1.63
CA LEU A 39 14.37 -3.19 1.60
C LEU A 39 14.99 -1.86 1.15
N MET A 40 14.49 -1.31 0.05
CA MET A 40 14.77 0.05 -0.40
C MET A 40 13.61 0.95 0.00
N GLU A 41 13.88 1.96 0.80
CA GLU A 41 12.93 2.99 1.20
C GLU A 41 13.28 4.28 0.45
N ARG A 42 12.33 4.85 -0.29
CA ARG A 42 12.50 6.11 -1.00
C ARG A 42 11.59 7.16 -0.37
N PHE A 43 12.19 8.21 0.15
CA PHE A 43 11.49 9.31 0.83
C PHE A 43 11.44 10.50 -0.11
N THR A 44 10.26 10.85 -0.61
CA THR A 44 10.06 11.93 -1.59
C THR A 44 9.26 13.05 -0.96
N ASN A 45 9.75 14.28 -1.07
CA ASN A 45 9.05 15.47 -0.60
C ASN A 45 7.85 15.77 -1.50
N ALA A 46 6.68 16.02 -0.90
CA ALA A 46 5.45 16.29 -1.64
C ALA A 46 5.49 17.61 -2.45
N ASP A 47 6.38 18.54 -2.08
CA ASP A 47 6.56 19.82 -2.78
C ASP A 47 7.20 19.63 -4.18
N CYS A 48 7.80 18.47 -4.44
CA CYS A 48 8.54 18.21 -5.68
C CYS A 48 7.71 17.36 -6.66
N ALA A 49 6.99 18.02 -7.57
CA ALA A 49 6.14 17.36 -8.57
C ALA A 49 6.91 16.35 -9.45
N ASP A 50 8.13 16.69 -9.84
CA ASP A 50 8.90 15.90 -10.79
C ASP A 50 9.74 14.80 -10.13
N CYS A 51 10.01 14.90 -8.84
CA CYS A 51 10.92 13.98 -8.13
C CYS A 51 10.51 12.51 -8.25
N TRP A 52 9.21 12.23 -8.26
CA TRP A 52 8.71 10.85 -8.40
C TRP A 52 8.95 10.25 -9.79
N ARG A 53 9.01 11.11 -10.82
CA ARG A 53 9.17 10.70 -12.23
C ARG A 53 10.59 10.89 -12.75
N ASP A 54 11.48 11.45 -11.93
CA ASP A 54 12.86 11.71 -12.31
C ASP A 54 13.54 10.39 -12.74
N PRO A 55 14.05 10.28 -13.98
CA PRO A 55 14.76 9.09 -14.43
C PRO A 55 16.02 8.78 -13.63
N ALA A 56 16.60 9.75 -12.93
CA ALA A 56 17.71 9.57 -12.00
C ALA A 56 17.29 8.92 -10.67
N THR A 57 15.99 8.76 -10.41
CA THR A 57 15.49 8.07 -9.22
C THR A 57 16.01 6.64 -9.17
N ALA A 58 16.63 6.29 -8.04
CA ALA A 58 17.21 4.97 -7.86
C ALA A 58 16.17 3.86 -8.11
N ARG A 59 16.55 2.89 -8.94
CA ARG A 59 15.76 1.69 -9.24
C ARG A 59 16.17 0.55 -8.32
N ALA A 60 15.19 -0.26 -7.92
CA ALA A 60 15.48 -1.47 -7.18
C ALA A 60 16.25 -2.49 -8.03
N THR A 61 17.23 -3.12 -7.42
CA THR A 61 17.87 -4.32 -7.96
C THR A 61 17.01 -5.55 -7.67
N PRO A 62 17.15 -6.66 -8.44
CA PRO A 62 16.42 -7.91 -8.16
C PRO A 62 16.52 -8.35 -6.70
N GLY A 63 15.43 -8.89 -6.14
CA GLY A 63 15.35 -9.33 -4.73
C GLY A 63 15.24 -8.20 -3.70
N THR A 64 14.94 -6.97 -4.14
CA THR A 64 14.73 -5.81 -3.27
C THR A 64 13.25 -5.45 -3.25
N ALA A 65 12.65 -5.41 -2.06
CA ALA A 65 11.34 -4.79 -1.88
C ALA A 65 11.52 -3.27 -1.86
N VAL A 66 10.58 -2.54 -2.44
CA VAL A 66 10.59 -1.07 -2.47
C VAL A 66 9.41 -0.55 -1.69
N LEU A 67 9.67 0.44 -0.83
CA LEU A 67 8.66 1.21 -0.15
C LEU A 67 8.86 2.68 -0.46
N ASP A 68 7.82 3.29 -1.00
CA ASP A 68 7.82 4.69 -1.37
C ASP A 68 7.04 5.50 -0.33
N TRP A 69 7.75 6.41 0.33
CA TRP A 69 7.22 7.32 1.33
C TRP A 69 7.09 8.70 0.71
N VAL A 70 5.87 9.20 0.54
CA VAL A 70 5.63 10.61 0.18
C VAL A 70 5.44 11.40 1.47
N LEU A 71 6.35 12.34 1.72
CA LEU A 71 6.42 13.14 2.93
C LEU A 71 5.67 14.47 2.73
N PRO A 72 4.85 14.91 3.71
CA PRO A 72 4.32 16.26 3.71
C PRO A 72 5.43 17.30 3.56
N GLY A 73 5.25 18.23 2.63
CA GLY A 73 6.18 19.32 2.36
C GLY A 73 5.77 20.62 3.05
N ALA A 74 6.49 21.70 2.76
CA ALA A 74 6.22 23.02 3.30
C ALA A 74 4.97 23.68 2.69
N GLN A 75 4.55 23.25 1.49
CA GLN A 75 3.34 23.75 0.84
C GLN A 75 2.05 23.12 1.41
N GLY A 76 2.16 22.18 2.36
CA GLY A 76 1.00 21.55 3.00
C GLY A 76 0.08 20.87 1.99
N GLU A 77 -1.21 21.17 2.07
CA GLU A 77 -2.22 20.60 1.17
C GLU A 77 -2.11 21.13 -0.27
N ASP A 78 -1.47 22.28 -0.48
CA ASP A 78 -1.24 22.86 -1.80
C ASP A 78 -0.07 22.19 -2.54
N ALA A 79 0.69 21.32 -1.85
CA ALA A 79 1.79 20.60 -2.46
C ALA A 79 1.31 19.71 -3.63
N PRO A 80 2.05 19.63 -4.75
CA PRO A 80 1.62 18.88 -5.93
C PRO A 80 1.37 17.39 -5.69
N LEU A 81 2.00 16.79 -4.67
CA LEU A 81 1.78 15.39 -4.29
C LEU A 81 1.04 15.25 -2.95
N SER A 82 0.36 16.30 -2.46
CA SER A 82 -0.33 16.30 -1.15
C SER A 82 -1.34 15.15 -1.01
N ALA A 83 -2.06 14.81 -2.09
CA ALA A 83 -3.06 13.74 -2.11
C ALA A 83 -2.56 12.35 -1.71
N VAL A 84 -1.25 12.10 -1.79
CA VAL A 84 -0.62 10.82 -1.40
C VAL A 84 0.40 10.98 -0.27
N ALA A 85 0.59 12.21 0.23
CA ALA A 85 1.50 12.48 1.33
C ALA A 85 0.92 11.93 2.63
N SER A 86 1.71 11.12 3.36
CA SER A 86 1.31 10.54 4.65
C SER A 86 2.31 10.87 5.74
N ARG A 87 1.80 11.13 6.95
CA ARG A 87 2.61 11.33 8.16
C ARG A 87 3.41 10.08 8.55
N ASP A 88 3.00 8.89 8.09
CA ASP A 88 3.69 7.62 8.38
C ASP A 88 5.14 7.64 7.87
N GLY A 89 5.37 8.23 6.69
CA GLY A 89 6.71 8.39 6.13
C GLY A 89 7.59 9.30 7.00
N THR A 90 7.01 10.36 7.57
CA THR A 90 7.72 11.27 8.48
C THR A 90 8.12 10.56 9.77
N PHE A 91 7.21 9.78 10.37
CA PHE A 91 7.52 8.99 11.56
C PHE A 91 8.61 7.95 11.28
N ARG A 92 8.55 7.29 10.12
CA ARG A 92 9.59 6.37 9.68
C ARG A 92 10.94 7.07 9.57
N LEU A 93 11.00 8.22 8.89
CA LEU A 93 12.24 8.98 8.71
C LEU A 93 12.83 9.45 10.05
N GLN A 94 11.99 9.92 10.97
CA GLN A 94 12.40 10.28 12.33
C GLN A 94 12.97 9.08 13.11
N SER A 95 12.36 7.89 12.97
CA SER A 95 12.89 6.67 13.60
C SER A 95 14.27 6.27 13.08
N LEU A 96 14.62 6.70 11.87
CA LEU A 96 15.95 6.51 11.27
C LEU A 96 16.94 7.62 11.68
N GLY A 97 16.47 8.68 12.35
CA GLY A 97 17.28 9.83 12.75
C GLY A 97 17.65 10.76 11.59
N ASP A 98 16.94 10.67 10.47
CA ASP A 98 17.21 11.45 9.26
C ASP A 98 16.35 12.72 9.19
N ALA A 99 16.88 13.75 8.54
CA ALA A 99 16.14 14.98 8.24
C ALA A 99 15.28 14.81 6.97
N THR A 100 14.17 15.56 6.89
CA THR A 100 13.30 15.61 5.70
C THR A 100 14.09 16.08 4.47
N PRO A 101 14.15 15.29 3.39
CA PRO A 101 14.81 15.71 2.16
C PRO A 101 14.05 16.84 1.47
N LEU A 102 14.77 17.69 0.73
CA LEU A 102 14.16 18.70 -0.15
C LEU A 102 13.54 18.08 -1.41
N THR A 103 14.12 16.97 -1.88
CA THR A 103 13.69 16.25 -3.09
C THR A 103 13.39 14.80 -2.74
N THR A 104 14.31 13.89 -3.02
CA THR A 104 14.19 12.47 -2.70
C THR A 104 15.45 11.98 -2.00
N SER A 105 15.29 11.15 -0.97
CA SER A 105 16.38 10.39 -0.36
C SER A 105 16.09 8.90 -0.41
N VAL A 106 17.13 8.08 -0.45
CA VAL A 106 17.02 6.63 -0.55
C VAL A 106 17.81 5.97 0.57
N LYS A 107 17.16 5.02 1.25
CA LYS A 107 17.78 4.17 2.26
C LYS A 107 17.64 2.73 1.81
N VAL A 108 18.73 1.96 1.91
CA VAL A 108 18.66 0.53 1.60
C VAL A 108 19.22 -0.27 2.77
N SER A 109 18.39 -1.19 3.28
CA SER A 109 18.72 -2.07 4.39
C SER A 109 18.69 -3.53 3.95
N ARG A 110 19.48 -4.37 4.62
CA ARG A 110 19.38 -5.83 4.47
C ARG A 110 18.26 -6.34 5.36
N ILE A 111 17.43 -7.22 4.80
CA ILE A 111 16.44 -7.95 5.58
C ILE A 111 17.16 -9.17 6.16
N SER A 112 17.52 -9.11 7.44
CA SER A 112 18.09 -10.26 8.15
C SER A 112 16.95 -11.01 8.83
N PRO A 113 16.66 -12.26 8.43
CA PRO A 113 15.65 -13.06 9.12
C PRO A 113 16.16 -13.37 10.53
N ASP A 114 15.46 -12.82 11.53
CA ASP A 114 15.66 -13.18 12.93
C ASP A 114 15.57 -14.71 13.07
N ALA A 115 16.60 -15.32 13.65
CA ALA A 115 16.67 -16.75 13.86
C ALA A 115 15.44 -17.27 14.62
N ALA A 116 14.90 -16.48 15.56
CA ALA A 116 13.70 -16.81 16.32
C ALA A 116 12.43 -16.84 15.45
N LEU A 117 12.42 -16.14 14.32
CA LEU A 117 11.26 -16.00 13.43
C LEU A 117 11.35 -16.84 12.15
N ARG A 118 12.47 -17.52 11.88
CA ARG A 118 12.74 -18.26 10.62
C ARG A 118 11.69 -19.32 10.25
N LYS A 119 10.93 -19.84 11.22
CA LYS A 119 9.89 -20.85 11.01
C LYS A 119 8.50 -20.36 11.44
N SER A 120 8.39 -19.08 11.78
CA SER A 120 7.12 -18.45 12.14
C SER A 120 6.36 -18.08 10.86
N VAL A 121 5.03 -18.14 10.92
CA VAL A 121 4.16 -17.79 9.80
C VAL A 121 3.44 -16.49 10.14
N LEU A 122 3.76 -15.42 9.42
CA LEU A 122 3.03 -14.16 9.47
C LEU A 122 1.87 -14.21 8.47
N ARG A 123 0.65 -14.02 8.96
CA ARG A 123 -0.53 -13.82 8.12
C ARG A 123 -0.98 -12.38 8.22
N VAL A 124 -1.16 -11.74 7.07
CA VAL A 124 -1.74 -10.41 6.94
C VAL A 124 -3.01 -10.56 6.13
N ALA A 125 -4.11 -10.04 6.65
CA ALA A 125 -5.39 -9.98 5.96
C ALA A 125 -5.87 -8.53 5.91
N ARG A 126 -6.51 -8.15 4.80
CA ARG A 126 -7.20 -6.86 4.65
C ARG A 126 -8.71 -7.10 4.62
N GLY A 127 -9.45 -6.26 5.31
CA GLY A 127 -10.90 -6.19 5.26
C GLY A 127 -11.39 -5.35 4.09
N LEU A 128 -12.71 -5.18 4.04
CA LEU A 128 -13.36 -4.28 3.09
C LEU A 128 -13.03 -2.82 3.44
N ALA A 129 -12.96 -1.96 2.42
CA ALA A 129 -12.89 -0.53 2.62
C ALA A 129 -14.28 -0.01 3.03
N ILE A 130 -14.41 0.58 4.22
CA ILE A 130 -15.66 1.17 4.74
C ILE A 130 -15.36 2.62 5.10
N SER A 131 -16.07 3.57 4.49
CA SER A 131 -15.88 5.02 4.68
C SER A 131 -14.43 5.48 4.49
N GLY A 132 -13.71 4.85 3.56
CA GLY A 132 -12.29 5.15 3.29
C GLY A 132 -11.29 4.45 4.23
N TYR A 133 -11.75 3.70 5.23
CA TYR A 133 -10.89 2.93 6.12
C TYR A 133 -10.81 1.46 5.70
N ILE A 134 -9.61 0.89 5.72
CA ILE A 134 -9.38 -0.54 5.48
C ILE A 134 -8.99 -1.18 6.82
N GLY A 135 -9.78 -2.16 7.27
CA GLY A 135 -9.38 -3.00 8.40
C GLY A 135 -8.20 -3.89 8.01
N ALA A 136 -7.24 -4.08 8.90
CA ALA A 136 -6.15 -5.05 8.71
C ALA A 136 -6.06 -5.97 9.93
N SER A 137 -5.78 -7.25 9.69
CA SER A 137 -5.47 -8.22 10.73
C SER A 137 -4.09 -8.79 10.48
N ILE A 138 -3.28 -8.85 11.53
CA ILE A 138 -1.94 -9.42 11.50
C ILE A 138 -1.87 -10.49 12.57
N ALA A 139 -1.50 -11.71 12.18
CA ALA A 139 -1.31 -12.83 13.08
C ALA A 139 0.05 -13.48 12.83
N LEU A 140 0.89 -13.53 13.87
CA LEU A 140 2.15 -14.26 13.85
C LEU A 140 1.96 -15.61 14.56
N LYS A 141 2.09 -16.71 13.82
CA LYS A 141 2.15 -18.05 14.39
C LYS A 141 3.61 -18.40 14.65
N PRO A 142 4.02 -18.65 15.90
CA PRO A 142 5.40 -19.01 16.19
C PRO A 142 5.76 -20.36 15.58
N ALA A 143 7.05 -20.56 15.34
CA ALA A 143 7.59 -21.86 14.95
C ALA A 143 7.19 -22.94 15.97
N PRO A 144 6.83 -24.17 15.54
CA PRO A 144 6.66 -25.28 16.45
C PRO A 144 7.96 -25.52 17.23
N THR A 145 7.92 -25.40 18.56
CA THR A 145 9.02 -25.83 19.41
C THR A 145 9.14 -27.35 19.28
N PRO A 146 10.32 -27.91 18.99
CA PRO A 146 10.48 -29.36 19.03
C PRO A 146 10.14 -29.84 20.45
N GLY A 147 9.01 -30.52 20.59
CA GLY A 147 8.55 -31.02 21.88
C GLY A 147 9.56 -32.03 22.41
N LYS A 148 10.05 -31.84 23.64
CA LYS A 148 10.60 -32.96 24.40
C LYS A 148 9.47 -33.97 24.52
N ALA A 149 9.60 -35.12 23.87
CA ALA A 149 8.69 -36.23 24.09
C ALA A 149 8.73 -36.56 25.59
N ALA A 150 7.67 -36.20 26.31
CA ALA A 150 7.49 -36.65 27.68
C ALA A 150 7.28 -38.15 27.60
N ARG A 151 8.30 -38.93 27.97
CA ARG A 151 8.18 -40.37 28.13
C ARG A 151 7.25 -40.59 29.32
N VAL A 152 6.02 -41.01 29.05
CA VAL A 152 5.11 -41.55 30.06
C VAL A 152 5.61 -42.97 30.38
N THR A 153 6.21 -43.16 31.55
CA THR A 153 6.44 -44.50 32.11
C THR A 153 5.17 -44.92 32.85
N ALA A 154 4.64 -46.08 32.48
CA ALA A 154 3.55 -46.77 33.15
C ALA A 154 3.99 -47.33 34.52
#